data_AF-A0A3M0Z5G6-F1
#
_entry.id   AF-A0A3M0Z5G6-F1
#
_cell.length_a   1.000
_cell.length_b   1.000
_cell.length_c   1.000
_cell.angle_alpha   90.00
_cell.angle_beta   90.00
_cell.angle_gamma   90.00
#
_symmetry.space_group_name_H-M   'P 1'
#
loop_
_entity.id
_entity.type
_entity.pdbx_description
1 polymer ?
#
loop_
_entity_poly.entity_id
_entity_poly.type
_entity_poly.pdbx_seq_one_letter_code
_entity_poly.pdbx_strand_id
1 'polypeptide(L)'
;VPQGGEQGRPWGPHGSSNDFLLKGPWNDQTGTLQPDGLCFRCHNYDYYGKAYPAGPLPPSVTLQSGFRRASGGASCVGTPNTNLHTGHAQVLALAGNTPLRCTYCHVAIPHGWKNKNFLANLNDVGPEVGLPAGTQVRNNTSARYYQGPYYNGSVLKVYTFQRSGEWTPQSCGSAGPPGNGLRGVNWMNGGSEACNNVP
;
A
#
# COMPACT_ATOMS: atom_id res chain seq x y z
N VAL A 1 -5.42 -32.17 5.44
CA VAL A 1 -4.00 -31.88 5.69
C VAL A 1 -3.19 -32.56 4.59
N PRO A 2 -2.32 -31.84 3.84
CA PRO A 2 -1.49 -32.47 2.81
C PRO A 2 -0.56 -33.53 3.37
N GLN A 3 -0.12 -34.45 2.52
CA GLN A 3 1.03 -35.32 2.81
C GLN A 3 2.25 -34.47 3.18
N GLY A 4 2.81 -34.68 4.37
CA GLY A 4 3.97 -33.92 4.88
C GLY A 4 3.62 -32.70 5.74
N GLY A 5 2.34 -32.37 5.94
CA GLY A 5 1.92 -31.29 6.82
C GLY A 5 2.45 -29.92 6.36
N GLU A 6 2.78 -29.05 7.31
CA GLU A 6 3.24 -27.68 7.04
C GLU A 6 4.57 -27.56 6.30
N GLN A 7 5.31 -28.67 6.19
CA GLN A 7 6.61 -28.79 5.52
C GLN A 7 6.52 -29.68 4.27
N GLY A 8 5.30 -30.04 3.84
CA GLY A 8 5.07 -30.83 2.64
C GLY A 8 5.30 -30.04 1.35
N ARG A 9 5.16 -30.73 0.21
CA ARG A 9 5.20 -30.07 -1.11
C ARG A 9 4.12 -28.97 -1.15
N PRO A 10 4.38 -27.83 -1.81
CA PRO A 10 3.41 -26.75 -1.93
C PRO A 10 2.04 -27.26 -2.36
N TRP A 11 1.00 -26.98 -1.57
CA TRP A 11 -0.38 -27.26 -1.94
C TRP A 11 -1.31 -26.16 -1.43
N GLY A 12 -2.18 -25.71 -2.32
CA GLY A 12 -3.12 -24.61 -2.17
C GLY A 12 -3.84 -24.43 -3.51
N PRO A 13 -4.78 -23.47 -3.66
CA PRO A 13 -5.64 -23.33 -4.85
C PRO A 13 -4.90 -23.07 -6.18
N HIS A 14 -3.56 -22.98 -6.17
CA HIS A 14 -2.74 -22.58 -7.31
C HIS A 14 -1.73 -23.63 -7.81
N GLY A 15 -1.72 -24.87 -7.29
CA GLY A 15 -1.10 -26.04 -7.96
C GLY A 15 0.36 -25.90 -8.45
N SER A 16 1.13 -24.95 -7.94
CA SER A 16 2.48 -24.63 -8.43
C SER A 16 3.50 -25.70 -8.00
N SER A 17 4.36 -26.11 -8.93
CA SER A 17 5.49 -27.00 -8.69
C SER A 17 6.79 -26.27 -8.29
N ASN A 18 6.76 -24.95 -8.14
CA ASN A 18 7.95 -24.16 -7.73
C ASN A 18 8.23 -24.29 -6.22
N ASP A 19 9.51 -24.31 -5.86
CA ASP A 19 10.04 -24.77 -4.55
C ASP A 19 9.67 -23.91 -3.33
N PHE A 20 9.10 -22.72 -3.50
CA PHE A 20 8.70 -21.90 -2.35
C PHE A 20 7.39 -21.15 -2.59
N LEU A 21 6.41 -21.43 -1.72
CA LEU A 21 5.36 -20.48 -1.38
C LEU A 21 5.85 -19.71 -0.16
N LEU A 22 5.85 -18.38 -0.25
CA LEU A 22 6.18 -17.54 0.90
C LEU A 22 5.12 -17.76 1.99
N LYS A 23 5.52 -18.36 3.12
CA LYS A 23 4.65 -18.60 4.28
C LYS A 23 5.01 -17.64 5.41
N GLY A 24 3.99 -17.10 6.06
CA GLY A 24 4.14 -16.24 7.22
C GLY A 24 2.77 -15.84 7.78
N PRO A 25 2.73 -15.24 8.98
CA PRO A 25 1.48 -14.68 9.52
C PRO A 25 0.86 -13.70 8.53
N TRP A 26 -0.46 -13.84 8.32
CA TRP A 26 -1.24 -12.98 7.44
C TRP A 26 -2.57 -12.62 8.10
N ASN A 27 -2.82 -11.33 8.33
CA ASN A 27 -4.04 -10.78 8.92
C ASN A 27 -4.22 -9.31 8.47
N ASP A 28 -5.29 -8.66 8.92
CA ASP A 28 -5.58 -7.25 8.61
C ASP A 28 -4.53 -6.27 9.17
N GLN A 29 -3.65 -6.72 10.07
CA GLN A 29 -2.55 -5.96 10.67
C GLN A 29 -1.20 -6.23 9.99
N THR A 30 -1.14 -7.08 8.97
CA THR A 30 0.13 -7.40 8.29
C THR A 30 0.74 -6.16 7.65
N GLY A 31 2.02 -5.92 7.93
CA GLY A 31 2.71 -4.70 7.54
C GLY A 31 2.64 -3.57 8.57
N THR A 32 1.95 -3.76 9.70
CA THR A 32 1.95 -2.85 10.87
C THR A 32 2.59 -3.49 12.06
N LEU A 33 3.57 -2.83 12.71
CA LEU A 33 4.08 -3.18 14.04
C LEU A 33 4.28 -4.69 14.35
N GLN A 34 4.48 -5.50 13.31
CA GLN A 34 4.58 -6.96 13.33
C GLN A 34 5.85 -7.30 12.57
N PRO A 35 7.02 -7.27 13.25
CA PRO A 35 8.31 -7.47 12.60
C PRO A 35 8.46 -8.81 11.87
N ASP A 36 7.65 -9.81 12.24
CA ASP A 36 7.61 -11.16 11.69
C ASP A 36 6.56 -11.37 10.58
N GLY A 37 5.79 -10.33 10.26
CA GLY A 37 4.79 -10.34 9.20
C GLY A 37 5.38 -10.65 7.82
N LEU A 38 4.55 -11.19 6.92
CA LEU A 38 4.98 -11.74 5.63
C LEU A 38 5.90 -10.81 4.81
N CYS A 39 5.59 -9.52 4.77
CA CYS A 39 6.35 -8.51 4.01
C CYS A 39 7.80 -8.38 4.50
N PHE A 40 8.03 -8.56 5.80
CA PHE A 40 9.34 -8.33 6.42
C PHE A 40 10.30 -9.53 6.30
N ARG A 41 9.85 -10.62 5.67
CA ARG A 41 10.75 -11.67 5.18
C ARG A 41 11.73 -11.14 4.13
N CYS A 42 11.34 -10.10 3.40
CA CYS A 42 12.14 -9.47 2.35
C CYS A 42 12.39 -7.97 2.57
N HIS A 43 11.55 -7.29 3.35
CA HIS A 43 11.69 -5.87 3.66
C HIS A 43 12.22 -5.65 5.08
N ASN A 44 13.12 -4.67 5.26
CA ASN A 44 13.59 -4.32 6.60
C ASN A 44 12.49 -3.59 7.38
N TYR A 45 12.04 -4.18 8.50
CA TYR A 45 11.02 -3.62 9.37
C TYR A 45 11.34 -2.19 9.84
N ASP A 46 12.60 -1.89 10.15
CA ASP A 46 13.03 -0.58 10.65
C ASP A 46 12.87 0.55 9.63
N TYR A 47 12.72 0.24 8.35
CA TYR A 47 12.53 1.24 7.29
C TYR A 47 11.11 1.30 6.75
N TYR A 48 10.27 0.30 7.05
CA TYR A 48 8.95 0.14 6.41
C TYR A 48 7.79 -0.13 7.38
N GLY A 49 8.02 -0.77 8.53
CA GLY A 49 6.95 -1.30 9.40
C GLY A 49 6.82 -0.68 10.78
N LYS A 50 7.86 0.01 11.27
CA LYS A 50 7.82 0.67 12.58
C LYS A 50 7.09 2.01 12.55
N ALA A 51 6.62 2.44 13.72
CA ALA A 51 6.14 3.80 13.91
C ALA A 51 7.31 4.80 13.87
N TYR A 52 7.03 6.01 13.39
CA TYR A 52 7.99 7.11 13.34
C TYR A 52 7.46 8.30 14.13
N PRO A 53 8.31 9.03 14.87
CA PRO A 53 7.90 10.21 15.62
C PRO A 53 7.43 11.31 14.67
N ALA A 54 6.58 12.23 15.14
CA ALA A 54 6.18 13.40 14.36
C ALA A 54 7.39 14.29 14.01
N GLY A 55 7.30 15.01 12.89
CA GLY A 55 8.28 16.04 12.52
C GLY A 55 9.42 15.54 11.63
N PRO A 56 10.44 16.37 11.41
CA PRO A 56 11.55 16.05 10.52
C PRO A 56 12.30 14.79 10.96
N LEU A 57 12.51 13.85 10.04
CA LEU A 57 13.35 12.69 10.26
C LEU A 57 14.73 12.93 9.63
N PRO A 58 15.83 12.57 10.30
CA PRO A 58 17.14 12.62 9.66
C PRO A 58 17.22 11.58 8.52
N PRO A 59 18.02 11.81 7.48
CA PRO A 59 18.20 10.83 6.40
C PRO A 59 18.71 9.46 6.88
N SER A 60 19.36 9.38 8.05
CA SER A 60 19.92 8.16 8.62
C SER A 60 18.91 7.16 9.18
N VAL A 61 17.65 7.55 9.42
CA VAL A 61 16.63 6.64 9.98
C VAL A 61 15.83 5.89 8.91
N THR A 62 16.19 6.04 7.63
CA THR A 62 15.57 5.33 6.52
C THR A 62 16.56 5.10 5.39
N LEU A 63 16.25 4.18 4.48
CA LEU A 63 17.01 3.96 3.25
C LEU A 63 16.22 4.43 2.03
N GLN A 64 16.94 4.64 0.93
CA GLN A 64 16.33 5.00 -0.34
C GLN A 64 15.34 3.92 -0.80
N SER A 65 14.10 4.33 -1.10
CA SER A 65 13.10 3.44 -1.69
C SER A 65 12.71 3.90 -3.10
N GLY A 66 12.07 3.03 -3.88
CA GLY A 66 11.50 3.42 -5.17
C GLY A 66 10.33 4.40 -5.02
N PHE A 67 9.64 4.37 -3.88
CA PHE A 67 8.60 5.32 -3.50
C PHE A 67 9.22 6.50 -2.75
N ARG A 68 9.91 7.33 -3.50
CA ARG A 68 10.61 8.52 -3.04
C ARG A 68 10.27 9.69 -3.96
N ARG A 69 10.41 10.92 -3.47
CA ARG A 69 10.02 12.11 -4.25
C ARG A 69 11.04 12.43 -5.33
N ALA A 70 10.56 12.97 -6.45
CA ALA A 70 11.40 13.69 -7.40
C ALA A 70 12.19 14.78 -6.65
N SER A 71 13.44 15.01 -7.04
CA SER A 71 14.26 16.06 -6.43
C SER A 71 13.54 17.41 -6.49
N GLY A 72 13.44 18.10 -5.34
CA GLY A 72 12.74 19.40 -5.24
C GLY A 72 11.20 19.33 -5.30
N GLY A 73 10.61 18.12 -5.31
CA GLY A 73 9.15 17.95 -5.34
C GLY A 73 8.47 18.41 -4.04
N ALA A 74 7.30 19.05 -4.19
CA ALA A 74 6.47 19.46 -3.05
C ALA A 74 6.06 18.25 -2.19
N SER A 75 5.97 18.48 -0.88
CA SER A 75 5.56 17.47 0.08
C SER A 75 4.40 17.94 0.96
N CYS A 76 3.46 17.04 1.21
CA CYS A 76 2.48 17.19 2.30
C CYS A 76 2.99 16.65 3.65
N VAL A 77 4.16 16.01 3.68
CA VAL A 77 4.76 15.37 4.86
C VAL A 77 6.19 15.87 5.10
N GLY A 78 6.53 16.19 6.35
CA GLY A 78 7.85 16.73 6.73
C GLY A 78 9.02 15.74 6.66
N THR A 79 8.88 14.61 5.97
CA THR A 79 9.90 13.56 5.92
C THR A 79 10.87 13.70 4.75
N PRO A 80 12.06 13.07 4.84
CA PRO A 80 13.05 13.06 3.77
C PRO A 80 12.48 12.64 2.41
N ASN A 81 12.99 13.26 1.34
CA ASN A 81 12.69 12.88 -0.04
C ASN A 81 13.05 11.42 -0.35
N THR A 82 13.83 10.77 0.52
CA THR A 82 14.46 9.45 0.35
C THR A 82 13.50 8.26 0.42
N ASN A 83 12.45 8.34 1.24
CA ASN A 83 11.50 7.24 1.43
C ASN A 83 10.14 7.74 1.95
N LEU A 84 9.14 7.79 1.07
CA LEU A 84 7.81 8.29 1.40
C LEU A 84 7.04 7.38 2.35
N HIS A 85 7.40 6.10 2.51
CA HIS A 85 6.76 5.21 3.49
C HIS A 85 6.85 5.78 4.91
N THR A 86 7.99 6.36 5.27
CA THR A 86 8.19 6.98 6.60
C THR A 86 7.24 8.15 6.83
N GLY A 87 6.99 8.97 5.81
CA GLY A 87 6.04 10.09 5.89
C GLY A 87 4.60 9.64 6.00
N HIS A 88 4.21 8.61 5.26
CA HIS A 88 2.88 8.04 5.38
C HIS A 88 2.69 7.35 6.74
N ALA A 89 3.71 6.67 7.25
CA ALA A 89 3.69 6.08 8.58
C ALA A 89 3.54 7.13 9.70
N GLN A 90 4.21 8.29 9.60
CA GLN A 90 3.99 9.41 10.52
C GLN A 90 2.54 9.90 10.46
N VAL A 91 2.04 10.30 9.28
CA VAL A 91 0.71 10.92 9.16
C VAL A 91 -0.40 9.96 9.63
N LEU A 92 -0.31 8.69 9.25
CA LEU A 92 -1.31 7.71 9.64
C LEU A 92 -1.22 7.38 11.14
N ALA A 93 -0.04 7.41 11.76
CA ALA A 93 0.08 7.25 13.20
C ALA A 93 -0.40 8.49 13.99
N LEU A 94 -0.28 9.70 13.43
CA LEU A 94 -0.63 10.96 14.11
C LEU A 94 -2.14 11.19 14.24
N ALA A 95 -2.95 10.58 13.39
CA ALA A 95 -4.41 10.74 13.41
C ALA A 95 -5.11 9.87 14.48
N GLY A 96 -4.37 9.30 15.45
CA GLY A 96 -4.91 8.33 16.40
C GLY A 96 -5.27 6.98 15.76
N ASN A 97 -4.90 6.77 14.49
CA ASN A 97 -5.17 5.55 13.75
C ASN A 97 -4.12 4.46 14.04
N THR A 98 -4.43 3.25 13.60
CA THR A 98 -3.44 2.16 13.53
C THR A 98 -2.27 2.60 12.65
N PRO A 99 -1.02 2.19 12.94
CA PRO A 99 0.13 2.35 12.05
C PRO A 99 -0.18 1.96 10.59
N LEU A 100 0.60 2.51 9.64
CA LEU A 100 0.49 2.23 8.20
C LEU A 100 0.45 0.73 7.91
N ARG A 101 -0.64 0.26 7.30
CA ARG A 101 -0.74 -1.12 6.76
C ARG A 101 -0.23 -1.12 5.33
N CYS A 102 0.65 -2.08 4.99
CA CYS A 102 1.13 -2.21 3.62
C CYS A 102 -0.03 -2.42 2.63
N THR A 103 -1.09 -3.11 3.06
CA THR A 103 -2.27 -3.42 2.23
C THR A 103 -3.16 -2.22 1.89
N TYR A 104 -2.93 -1.07 2.54
CA TYR A 104 -3.55 0.20 2.13
C TYR A 104 -3.14 0.59 0.71
N CYS A 105 -1.90 0.25 0.33
CA CYS A 105 -1.31 0.61 -0.96
C CYS A 105 -0.98 -0.61 -1.83
N HIS A 106 -0.67 -1.74 -1.22
CA HIS A 106 -0.26 -2.96 -1.91
C HIS A 106 -1.36 -4.01 -1.87
N VAL A 107 -1.35 -4.92 -2.83
CA VAL A 107 -2.24 -6.08 -2.77
C VAL A 107 -1.87 -7.04 -1.65
N ALA A 108 -2.87 -7.77 -1.18
CA ALA A 108 -2.75 -8.77 -0.15
C ALA A 108 -1.99 -10.02 -0.60
N ILE A 109 -2.17 -10.41 -1.87
CA ILE A 109 -1.50 -11.59 -2.44
C ILE A 109 -0.56 -11.13 -3.56
N PRO A 110 0.78 -11.14 -3.36
CA PRO A 110 1.75 -10.53 -4.28
C PRO A 110 2.12 -11.45 -5.46
N HIS A 111 1.15 -12.11 -6.09
CA HIS A 111 1.37 -12.92 -7.29
C HIS A 111 0.31 -12.69 -8.35
N GLY A 112 0.68 -12.80 -9.62
CA GLY A 112 -0.27 -12.65 -10.74
C GLY A 112 -0.91 -11.26 -10.83
N TRP A 113 -0.26 -10.23 -10.26
CA TRP A 113 -0.82 -8.89 -10.19
C TRP A 113 -0.50 -8.05 -11.42
N LYS A 114 -1.48 -7.24 -11.84
CA LYS A 114 -1.37 -6.42 -13.06
C LYS A 114 -0.51 -5.16 -12.91
N ASN A 115 -0.49 -4.54 -11.73
CA ASN A 115 0.18 -3.25 -11.55
C ASN A 115 1.62 -3.41 -11.05
N LYS A 116 2.50 -2.52 -11.53
CA LYS A 116 3.89 -2.40 -11.06
C LYS A 116 3.95 -2.26 -9.53
N ASN A 117 4.96 -2.89 -8.92
CA ASN A 117 5.22 -2.84 -7.47
C ASN A 117 4.04 -3.33 -6.60
N PHE A 118 3.18 -4.19 -7.15
CA PHE A 118 2.02 -4.74 -6.43
C PHE A 118 1.04 -3.68 -5.92
N LEU A 119 0.92 -2.53 -6.60
CA LEU A 119 0.05 -1.44 -6.17
C LEU A 119 -1.44 -1.74 -6.41
N ALA A 120 -2.26 -1.63 -5.37
CA ALA A 120 -3.70 -1.87 -5.39
C ALA A 120 -4.46 -0.60 -5.82
N ASN A 121 -4.38 -0.25 -7.10
CA ASN A 121 -4.98 0.98 -7.64
C ASN A 121 -6.50 0.91 -7.73
N LEU A 122 -7.21 1.64 -6.87
CA LEU A 122 -8.69 1.68 -6.85
C LEU A 122 -9.30 2.57 -7.95
N ASN A 123 -8.48 3.21 -8.79
CA ASN A 123 -8.95 3.82 -10.05
C ASN A 123 -9.10 2.80 -11.19
N ASP A 124 -8.49 1.62 -11.05
CA ASP A 124 -8.48 0.58 -12.08
C ASP A 124 -8.59 -0.79 -11.41
N VAL A 125 -9.79 -1.08 -10.94
CA VAL A 125 -10.21 -2.43 -10.55
C VAL A 125 -10.83 -3.12 -11.77
N GLY A 126 -10.71 -4.43 -11.85
CA GLY A 126 -11.13 -5.18 -13.03
C GLY A 126 -11.54 -6.64 -12.75
N PRO A 127 -11.33 -7.53 -13.74
CA PRO A 127 -11.78 -8.91 -13.67
C PRO A 127 -11.25 -9.71 -12.48
N GLU A 128 -10.14 -9.27 -11.86
CA GLU A 128 -9.61 -9.84 -10.62
C GLU A 128 -10.62 -9.86 -9.46
N VAL A 129 -11.71 -9.10 -9.58
CA VAL A 129 -12.84 -9.08 -8.64
C VAL A 129 -14.21 -9.13 -9.32
N GLY A 130 -14.26 -9.58 -10.58
CA GLY A 130 -15.51 -9.70 -11.35
C GLY A 130 -16.09 -8.38 -11.85
N LEU A 131 -15.27 -7.32 -11.96
CA LEU A 131 -15.68 -6.03 -12.51
C LEU A 131 -15.08 -5.81 -13.91
N PRO A 132 -15.68 -4.93 -14.74
CA PRO A 132 -15.03 -4.48 -15.97
C PRO A 132 -13.67 -3.82 -15.67
N ALA A 133 -12.69 -4.01 -16.54
CA ALA A 133 -11.39 -3.34 -16.40
C ALA A 133 -11.55 -1.81 -16.40
N GLY A 134 -10.71 -1.10 -15.63
CA GLY A 134 -10.80 0.35 -15.46
C GLY A 134 -11.92 0.82 -14.51
N THR A 135 -12.56 -0.09 -13.76
CA THR A 135 -13.59 0.30 -12.81
C THR A 135 -12.98 1.00 -11.60
N GLN A 136 -13.41 2.24 -11.36
CA GLN A 136 -13.05 2.97 -10.17
C GLN A 136 -13.98 2.63 -9.00
N VAL A 137 -13.40 2.25 -7.85
CA VAL A 137 -14.14 1.90 -6.62
C VAL A 137 -13.78 2.85 -5.48
N ARG A 138 -14.41 2.66 -4.31
CA ARG A 138 -14.22 3.51 -3.12
C ARG A 138 -14.46 5.00 -3.47
N ASN A 139 -15.62 5.27 -4.06
CA ASN A 139 -16.02 6.59 -4.51
C ASN A 139 -16.77 7.31 -3.39
N ASN A 140 -16.39 8.56 -3.12
CA ASN A 140 -17.00 9.42 -2.10
C ASN A 140 -17.12 8.77 -0.70
N THR A 141 -16.14 7.95 -0.32
CA THR A 141 -16.10 7.28 0.99
C THR A 141 -14.68 7.15 1.52
N SER A 142 -14.52 7.27 2.84
CA SER A 142 -13.27 7.00 3.55
C SER A 142 -13.10 5.52 3.90
N ALA A 143 -14.16 4.70 3.76
CA ALA A 143 -14.14 3.29 4.13
C ALA A 143 -13.06 2.50 3.38
N ARG A 144 -12.44 1.54 4.04
CA ARG A 144 -11.46 0.63 3.44
C ARG A 144 -12.13 -0.27 2.39
N TYR A 145 -11.48 -0.52 1.26
CA TYR A 145 -12.01 -1.41 0.23
C TYR A 145 -11.55 -2.86 0.47
N TYR A 146 -12.52 -3.75 0.56
CA TYR A 146 -12.30 -5.19 0.74
C TYR A 146 -12.90 -5.94 -0.43
N GLN A 147 -12.06 -6.69 -1.12
CA GLN A 147 -12.49 -7.68 -2.08
C GLN A 147 -11.38 -8.71 -2.26
N GLY A 148 -11.56 -9.85 -1.60
CA GLY A 148 -10.58 -10.93 -1.63
C GLY A 148 -10.41 -11.48 -3.05
N PRO A 149 -9.22 -12.01 -3.38
CA PRO A 149 -8.07 -12.16 -2.50
C PRO A 149 -7.13 -10.95 -2.47
N TYR A 150 -7.24 -10.02 -3.42
CA TYR A 150 -6.19 -9.01 -3.65
C TYR A 150 -6.36 -7.74 -2.81
N TYR A 151 -7.58 -7.35 -2.49
CA TYR A 151 -7.86 -6.11 -1.77
C TYR A 151 -8.22 -6.41 -0.32
N ASN A 152 -7.27 -6.18 0.59
CA ASN A 152 -7.44 -6.33 2.03
C ASN A 152 -7.34 -4.97 2.73
N GLY A 153 -8.41 -4.20 2.64
CA GLY A 153 -8.50 -2.87 3.22
C GLY A 153 -7.74 -1.80 2.43
N SER A 154 -7.68 -1.96 1.10
CA SER A 154 -6.97 -1.03 0.22
C SER A 154 -7.66 0.34 0.15
N VAL A 155 -6.86 1.38 -0.05
CA VAL A 155 -7.33 2.78 -0.14
C VAL A 155 -6.64 3.57 -1.26
N LEU A 156 -5.54 3.06 -1.79
CA LEU A 156 -4.72 3.75 -2.78
C LEU A 156 -5.45 4.00 -4.10
N LYS A 157 -5.41 5.25 -4.54
CA LYS A 157 -5.76 5.67 -5.90
C LYS A 157 -4.55 6.32 -6.56
N VAL A 158 -4.04 5.67 -7.61
CA VAL A 158 -2.95 6.18 -8.45
C VAL A 158 -3.57 6.83 -9.67
N TYR A 159 -3.33 8.13 -9.82
CA TYR A 159 -3.75 8.89 -10.99
C TYR A 159 -2.73 8.78 -12.13
N THR A 160 -1.44 8.75 -11.79
CA THR A 160 -0.36 8.57 -12.77
C THR A 160 0.75 7.75 -12.14
N PHE A 161 1.07 6.61 -12.78
CA PHE A 161 2.19 5.79 -12.34
C PHE A 161 3.52 6.50 -12.67
N GLN A 162 4.39 6.59 -11.68
CA GLN A 162 5.70 7.23 -11.85
C GLN A 162 6.83 6.22 -11.94
N ARG A 163 7.94 6.69 -12.50
CA ARG A 163 9.23 6.01 -12.36
C ARG A 163 9.65 6.02 -10.90
N SER A 164 10.39 5.00 -10.48
CA SER A 164 10.94 4.94 -9.13
C SER A 164 11.86 6.15 -8.93
N GLY A 165 11.65 6.92 -7.86
CA GLY A 165 12.36 8.19 -7.69
C GLY A 165 11.59 9.45 -8.07
N GLU A 166 10.52 9.33 -8.84
CA GLU A 166 9.85 10.48 -9.47
C GLU A 166 8.43 10.69 -8.94
N TRP A 167 8.10 10.15 -7.77
CA TRP A 167 6.76 10.27 -7.21
C TRP A 167 6.49 11.69 -6.73
N THR A 168 5.28 12.19 -7.01
CA THR A 168 4.80 13.47 -6.51
C THR A 168 3.40 13.30 -5.94
N PRO A 169 2.91 14.22 -5.09
CA PRO A 169 1.53 14.21 -4.63
C PRO A 169 0.52 14.05 -5.79
N GLN A 170 0.75 14.73 -6.92
CA GLN A 170 -0.14 14.72 -8.08
C GLN A 170 -0.25 13.36 -8.79
N SER A 171 0.64 12.42 -8.43
CA SER A 171 0.57 11.04 -8.92
C SER A 171 -0.58 10.26 -8.27
N CYS A 172 -1.13 10.76 -7.16
CA CYS A 172 -2.19 10.13 -6.39
C CYS A 172 -3.47 10.96 -6.45
N GLY A 173 -4.63 10.29 -6.44
CA GLY A 173 -5.93 10.95 -6.52
C GLY A 173 -6.99 10.14 -7.23
N SER A 174 -8.23 10.60 -7.15
CA SER A 174 -9.36 10.05 -7.91
C SER A 174 -9.24 10.42 -9.39
N ALA A 175 -9.57 9.47 -10.26
CA ALA A 175 -9.52 9.65 -11.72
C ALA A 175 -10.56 10.65 -12.27
N GLY A 176 -11.55 11.04 -11.46
CA GLY A 176 -12.75 11.77 -11.90
C GLY A 176 -14.00 10.94 -11.66
N PRO A 177 -15.16 11.29 -12.27
CA PRO A 177 -16.38 10.52 -12.12
C PRO A 177 -16.17 9.03 -12.42
N PRO A 178 -16.70 8.09 -11.61
CA PRO A 178 -17.65 8.29 -10.50
C PRO A 178 -17.04 8.76 -9.16
N GLY A 179 -15.72 8.84 -9.05
CA GLY A 179 -15.03 9.40 -7.88
C GLY A 179 -15.01 10.93 -7.86
N ASN A 180 -14.45 11.51 -6.81
CA ASN A 180 -14.48 12.96 -6.57
C ASN A 180 -13.53 13.81 -7.44
N GLY A 181 -12.65 13.19 -8.24
CA GLY A 181 -11.71 13.89 -9.12
C GLY A 181 -10.62 14.71 -8.42
N LEU A 182 -10.56 14.69 -7.09
CA LEU A 182 -9.52 15.38 -6.33
C LEU A 182 -8.19 14.64 -6.49
N ARG A 183 -7.09 15.40 -6.51
CA ARG A 183 -5.72 14.89 -6.66
C ARG A 183 -4.76 15.57 -5.72
N GLY A 184 -3.57 14.99 -5.58
CA GLY A 184 -2.49 15.63 -4.85
C GLY A 184 -2.81 15.77 -3.36
N VAL A 185 -2.29 16.85 -2.80
CA VAL A 185 -2.47 17.17 -1.38
C VAL A 185 -3.96 17.39 -1.04
N ASN A 186 -4.74 17.95 -1.97
CA ASN A 186 -6.18 18.16 -1.76
C ASN A 186 -6.95 16.84 -1.61
N TRP A 187 -6.53 15.79 -2.34
CA TRP A 187 -7.09 14.45 -2.15
C TRP A 187 -6.62 13.81 -0.85
N MET A 188 -5.33 13.93 -0.51
CA MET A 188 -4.74 13.29 0.68
C MET A 188 -5.17 13.96 2.01
N ASN A 189 -5.42 15.27 1.99
CA ASN A 189 -5.68 16.08 3.18
C ASN A 189 -7.11 16.64 3.19
N GLY A 190 -8.09 15.76 3.37
CA GLY A 190 -9.50 16.15 3.56
C GLY A 190 -10.45 15.86 2.40
N GLY A 191 -10.00 15.18 1.35
CA GLY A 191 -10.90 14.62 0.35
C GLY A 191 -11.85 13.57 0.95
N SER A 192 -13.05 13.43 0.38
CA SER A 192 -14.04 12.40 0.77
C SER A 192 -13.56 10.96 0.55
N GLU A 193 -12.42 10.80 -0.14
CA GLU A 193 -11.75 9.53 -0.44
C GLU A 193 -10.29 9.54 0.08
N ALA A 194 -9.95 10.44 1.00
CA ALA A 194 -8.59 10.60 1.51
C ALA A 194 -8.11 9.37 2.30
N CYS A 195 -6.80 9.30 2.50
CA CYS A 195 -6.14 8.30 3.34
C CYS A 195 -5.95 8.75 4.80
N ASN A 196 -6.12 10.03 5.13
CA ASN A 196 -5.90 10.54 6.50
C ASN A 196 -7.03 10.18 7.50
N ASN A 197 -8.17 9.68 7.00
CA ASN A 197 -9.36 9.32 7.79
C ASN A 197 -9.73 7.82 7.64
N VAL A 198 -8.74 6.95 7.40
CA VAL A 198 -8.99 5.53 7.21
C VAL A 198 -9.22 4.88 8.59
N PRO A 199 -10.40 4.28 8.86
CA PRO A 199 -10.73 3.69 10.16
C PRO A 199 -9.92 2.45 10.49
#